data_AF-A0A0L0MKB0-F1
#
_entry.id   AF-A0A0L0MKB0-F1
#
_cell.length_a   1.000
_cell.length_b   1.000
_cell.length_c   1.000
_cell.angle_alpha   90.00
_cell.angle_beta   90.00
_cell.angle_gamma   90.00
#
_symmetry.space_group_name_H-M   'P 1'
#
loop_
_entity.id
_entity.type
_entity.pdbx_description
1 polymer ?
#
loop_
_entity_poly.entity_id
_entity_poly.type
_entity_poly.pdbx_seq_one_letter_code
_entity_poly.pdbx_strand_id
1 'polypeptide(L)'
;MIEKKQKIKIIGWSLWVIGIMIVGFCFVVSLLKDKTEDNPNKVITPPSSSTTVDFIEQLEECQKLLKQTNVTPEYQKILQAIVHKLETKIQRAEEQKAFQAYLSNLSAEILDLEKQLNEQPLSLIKKNTLSGKKLKKEKELIQLKEQKDLFQEKEELQTQVLPNLEEKLKETSLTPQDKTNLTKEKTKWENRLQEIETFLIKIKNQQRIHTLEKLIRQEEEDESLTKLLEEEKNYLSSQI
;
A
#
# COMPACT_ATOMS: atom_id res chain seq x y z
N MET A 1 19.92 57.38 -3.41
CA MET A 1 20.41 56.44 -4.45
C MET A 1 20.99 55.13 -3.88
N ILE A 2 21.24 55.03 -2.56
CA ILE A 2 21.87 53.86 -1.90
C ILE A 2 20.85 52.72 -1.60
N GLU A 3 19.60 53.05 -1.25
CA GLU A 3 18.58 52.04 -0.92
C GLU A 3 18.13 51.15 -2.09
N LYS A 4 18.16 51.66 -3.33
CA LYS A 4 17.82 50.85 -4.52
C LYS A 4 18.86 49.75 -4.79
N LYS A 5 20.14 49.97 -4.45
CA LYS A 5 21.21 48.98 -4.66
C LYS A 5 21.17 47.82 -3.66
N GLN A 6 20.67 48.03 -2.43
CA GLN A 6 20.51 46.95 -1.46
C GLN A 6 19.33 46.03 -1.78
N LYS A 7 18.18 46.59 -2.22
CA LYS A 7 17.01 45.76 -2.58
C LYS A 7 17.29 44.82 -3.76
N ILE A 8 18.07 45.26 -4.75
CA ILE A 8 18.45 44.42 -5.90
C ILE A 8 19.39 43.27 -5.49
N LYS A 9 20.30 43.51 -4.52
CA LYS A 9 21.19 42.45 -4.01
C LYS A 9 20.42 41.35 -3.25
N ILE A 10 19.41 41.72 -2.47
CA ILE A 10 18.60 40.76 -1.69
C ILE A 10 17.73 39.91 -2.61
N ILE A 11 17.12 40.52 -3.64
CA ILE A 11 16.31 39.79 -4.64
C ILE A 11 17.17 38.85 -5.49
N GLY A 12 18.41 39.25 -5.82
CA GLY A 12 19.35 38.37 -6.53
C GLY A 12 19.78 37.16 -5.69
N TRP A 13 19.97 37.33 -4.38
CA TRP A 13 20.31 36.23 -3.47
C TRP A 13 19.15 35.26 -3.25
N SER A 14 17.92 35.76 -3.08
CA SER A 14 16.75 34.88 -2.92
C SER A 14 16.44 34.08 -4.20
N LEU A 15 16.60 34.67 -5.38
CA LEU A 15 16.46 33.95 -6.66
C LEU A 15 17.56 32.89 -6.85
N TRP A 16 18.78 33.16 -6.39
CA TRP A 16 19.89 32.19 -6.47
C TRP A 16 19.68 30.99 -5.52
N VAL A 17 19.20 31.23 -4.30
CA VAL A 17 18.88 30.16 -3.33
C VAL A 17 17.71 29.30 -3.80
N ILE A 18 16.66 29.91 -4.39
CA ILE A 18 15.54 29.17 -4.98
C ILE A 18 15.99 28.36 -6.19
N GLY A 19 16.87 28.91 -7.03
CA GLY A 19 17.46 28.20 -8.17
C GLY A 19 18.25 26.96 -7.76
N ILE A 20 19.04 27.05 -6.68
CA ILE A 20 19.82 25.90 -6.17
C ILE A 20 18.91 24.83 -5.56
N MET A 21 17.83 25.22 -4.86
CA MET A 21 16.85 24.27 -4.33
C MET A 21 16.10 23.55 -5.45
N ILE A 22 15.71 24.25 -6.51
CA ILE A 22 15.02 23.63 -7.66
C ILE A 22 15.96 22.70 -8.43
N VAL A 23 17.21 23.12 -8.69
CA VAL A 23 18.19 22.28 -9.40
C VAL A 23 18.60 21.08 -8.56
N GLY A 24 18.78 21.25 -7.24
CA GLY A 24 19.05 20.16 -6.30
C GLY A 24 17.89 19.16 -6.24
N PHE A 25 16.65 19.65 -6.19
CA PHE A 25 15.45 18.80 -6.24
C PHE A 25 15.31 18.08 -7.58
N CYS A 26 15.56 18.74 -8.71
CA CYS A 26 15.60 18.10 -10.02
C CYS A 26 16.71 17.05 -10.14
N PHE A 27 17.86 17.26 -9.48
CA PHE A 27 18.94 16.28 -9.43
C PHE A 27 18.57 15.05 -8.58
N VAL A 28 17.89 15.24 -7.45
CA VAL A 28 17.34 14.12 -6.64
C VAL A 28 16.24 13.36 -7.39
N VAL A 29 15.36 14.07 -8.10
CA VAL A 29 14.32 13.46 -8.96
C VAL A 29 14.94 12.72 -10.15
N SER A 30 16.06 13.19 -10.70
CA SER A 30 16.80 12.50 -11.78
C SER A 30 17.55 11.26 -11.24
N LEU A 31 18.13 11.34 -10.04
CA LEU A 31 18.70 10.17 -9.33
C LEU A 31 17.65 9.11 -8.97
N LEU A 32 16.39 9.52 -8.77
CA LEU A 32 15.25 8.62 -8.62
C LEU A 32 14.77 8.02 -9.94
N LYS A 33 15.06 8.66 -11.08
CA LYS A 33 14.67 8.20 -12.41
C LYS A 33 15.58 7.08 -12.92
N ASP A 34 16.88 7.11 -12.60
CA ASP A 34 17.89 6.13 -13.05
C ASP A 34 17.89 4.79 -12.28
N LYS A 35 17.02 4.59 -11.28
CA LYS A 35 16.87 3.29 -10.59
C LYS A 35 15.65 2.47 -11.03
N THR A 36 14.94 2.95 -12.05
CA THR A 36 13.77 2.29 -12.65
C THR A 36 14.03 2.08 -14.14
N GLU A 37 15.08 1.32 -14.47
CA GLU A 37 15.12 0.65 -15.76
C GLU A 37 14.16 -0.54 -15.73
N ASP A 38 13.27 -0.53 -16.73
CA ASP A 38 12.29 -1.56 -17.06
C ASP A 38 12.93 -2.94 -17.11
N ASN A 39 12.56 -3.78 -16.14
CA ASN A 39 12.67 -5.22 -16.29
C ASN A 39 11.32 -5.85 -15.98
N PRO A 40 10.57 -6.35 -16.99
CA PRO A 40 9.24 -6.92 -16.81
C PRO A 40 9.23 -8.22 -15.98
N ASN A 41 10.39 -8.74 -15.56
CA ASN A 41 10.52 -9.93 -14.71
C ASN A 41 11.01 -9.63 -13.28
N LYS A 42 11.00 -8.36 -12.83
CA LYS A 42 11.44 -8.03 -11.47
C LYS A 42 10.38 -8.49 -10.46
N VAL A 43 10.63 -9.65 -9.85
CA VAL A 43 9.95 -10.12 -8.65
C VAL A 43 9.83 -8.94 -7.69
N ILE A 44 8.60 -8.52 -7.41
CA ILE A 44 8.31 -7.48 -6.43
C ILE A 44 8.69 -8.05 -5.06
N THR A 45 9.95 -7.83 -4.68
CA THR A 45 10.37 -7.79 -3.29
C THR A 45 9.69 -6.57 -2.65
N PRO A 46 9.15 -6.72 -1.43
CA PRO A 46 8.60 -5.57 -0.72
C PRO A 46 9.71 -4.50 -0.61
N PRO A 47 9.36 -3.20 -0.63
CA PRO A 47 10.31 -2.18 -0.24
C PRO A 47 10.86 -2.54 1.15
N SER A 48 12.18 -2.47 1.33
CA SER A 48 12.79 -2.69 2.64
C SER A 48 12.25 -1.68 3.64
N SER A 49 12.31 -1.99 4.94
CA SER A 49 11.87 -1.07 6.01
C SER A 49 12.48 0.33 5.87
N SER A 50 13.70 0.45 5.33
CA SER A 50 14.34 1.72 5.00
C SER A 50 13.57 2.54 3.95
N THR A 51 13.08 1.90 2.89
CA THR A 51 12.39 2.59 1.78
C THR A 51 11.03 3.14 2.19
N THR A 52 10.30 2.48 3.11
CA THR A 52 9.05 3.03 3.65
C THR A 52 9.31 4.23 4.56
N VAL A 53 10.39 4.19 5.35
CA VAL A 53 10.82 5.31 6.20
C VAL A 53 11.21 6.52 5.33
N ASP A 54 11.97 6.29 4.24
CA ASP A 54 12.34 7.34 3.29
C ASP A 54 11.10 8.03 2.66
N PHE A 55 10.03 7.27 2.37
CA PHE A 55 8.79 7.86 1.83
C PHE A 55 8.03 8.69 2.87
N ILE A 56 8.02 8.27 4.13
CA ILE A 56 7.38 9.01 5.23
C ILE A 56 8.10 10.34 5.45
N GLU A 57 9.43 10.34 5.45
CA GLU A 57 10.22 11.57 5.59
C GLU A 57 9.95 12.56 4.43
N GLN A 58 9.92 12.05 3.18
CA GLN A 58 9.56 12.86 2.01
C GLN A 58 8.13 13.41 2.08
N LEU A 59 7.19 12.63 2.61
CA LEU A 59 5.81 13.05 2.81
C LEU A 59 5.74 14.22 3.81
N GLU A 60 6.40 14.09 4.95
CA GLU A 60 6.46 15.13 5.97
C GLU A 60 7.06 16.42 5.43
N GLU A 61 8.12 16.31 4.63
CA GLU A 61 8.76 17.47 3.99
C GLU A 61 7.81 18.16 3.00
N CYS A 62 7.15 17.41 2.12
CA CYS A 62 6.17 17.95 1.18
C CYS A 62 4.98 18.62 1.90
N GLN A 63 4.50 18.01 2.99
CA GLN A 63 3.44 18.58 3.82
C GLN A 63 3.88 19.85 4.55
N LYS A 64 5.14 19.94 4.98
CA LYS A 64 5.72 21.18 5.54
C LYS A 64 5.78 22.28 4.47
N LEU A 65 6.20 21.96 3.25
CA LEU A 65 6.24 22.91 2.14
C LEU A 65 4.84 23.42 1.77
N LEU A 66 3.81 22.56 1.75
CA LEU A 66 2.43 22.97 1.47
C LEU A 66 1.84 23.96 2.48
N LYS A 67 2.36 23.99 3.72
CA LYS A 67 1.93 24.93 4.76
C LYS A 67 2.60 26.30 4.66
N GLN A 68 3.58 26.47 3.77
CA GLN A 68 4.27 27.75 3.58
C GLN A 68 3.40 28.72 2.77
N THR A 69 3.28 29.95 3.25
CA THR A 69 2.44 31.01 2.66
C THR A 69 2.94 31.55 1.32
N ASN A 70 4.15 31.18 0.88
CA ASN A 70 4.81 31.72 -0.32
C ASN A 70 4.77 30.75 -1.53
N VAL A 71 3.98 29.67 -1.44
CA VAL A 71 3.86 28.66 -2.49
C VAL A 71 2.90 29.18 -3.57
N THR A 72 3.36 29.23 -4.82
CA THR A 72 2.48 29.59 -5.94
C THR A 72 1.38 28.53 -6.12
N PRO A 73 0.18 28.89 -6.64
CA PRO A 73 -0.90 27.92 -6.86
C PRO A 73 -0.49 26.73 -7.75
N GLU A 74 0.39 26.95 -8.71
CA GLU A 74 0.90 25.90 -9.60
C GLU A 74 1.85 24.95 -8.87
N TYR A 75 2.77 25.49 -8.06
CA TYR A 75 3.65 24.68 -7.22
C TYR A 75 2.86 23.91 -6.15
N GLN A 76 1.77 24.49 -5.62
CA GLN A 76 0.87 23.82 -4.68
C GLN A 76 0.19 22.59 -5.31
N LYS A 77 -0.25 22.69 -6.57
CA LYS A 77 -0.81 21.54 -7.31
C LYS A 77 0.22 20.43 -7.51
N ILE A 78 1.45 20.79 -7.85
CA ILE A 78 2.55 19.81 -8.01
C ILE A 78 2.86 19.12 -6.69
N LEU A 79 2.98 19.88 -5.60
CA LEU A 79 3.22 19.33 -4.27
C LEU A 79 2.08 18.41 -3.81
N GLN A 80 0.82 18.77 -4.07
CA GLN A 80 -0.33 17.90 -3.78
C GLN A 80 -0.27 16.59 -4.56
N ALA A 81 0.11 16.63 -5.84
CA ALA A 81 0.28 15.42 -6.64
C ALA A 81 1.43 14.54 -6.13
N ILE A 82 2.51 15.15 -5.64
CA ILE A 82 3.63 14.42 -5.01
C ILE A 82 3.19 13.77 -3.70
N VAL A 83 2.49 14.50 -2.82
CA VAL A 83 1.93 13.97 -1.57
C VAL A 83 1.05 12.76 -1.85
N HIS A 84 0.09 12.89 -2.77
CA HIS A 84 -0.80 11.78 -3.12
C HIS A 84 -0.02 10.54 -3.62
N LYS A 85 1.02 10.75 -4.44
CA LYS A 85 1.88 9.65 -4.91
C LYS A 85 2.66 8.99 -3.76
N LEU A 86 3.16 9.76 -2.80
CA LEU A 86 3.86 9.23 -1.64
C LEU A 86 2.93 8.46 -0.71
N GLU A 87 1.74 8.99 -0.42
CA GLU A 87 0.70 8.29 0.35
C GLU A 87 0.34 6.95 -0.29
N THR A 88 0.15 6.94 -1.62
CA THR A 88 -0.15 5.71 -2.37
C THR A 88 0.98 4.67 -2.25
N LYS A 89 2.25 5.11 -2.32
CA LYS A 89 3.42 4.23 -2.17
C LYS A 89 3.54 3.67 -0.75
N ILE A 90 3.30 4.49 0.27
CA ILE A 90 3.32 4.07 1.67
C ILE A 90 2.22 3.04 1.91
N GLN A 91 0.99 3.34 1.50
CA GLN A 91 -0.13 2.42 1.65
C GLN A 91 0.14 1.08 0.98
N ARG A 92 0.69 1.08 -0.25
CA ARG A 92 1.05 -0.16 -0.95
C ARG A 92 2.10 -0.96 -0.18
N ALA A 93 3.14 -0.30 0.33
CA ALA A 93 4.18 -0.96 1.11
C ALA A 93 3.60 -1.63 2.37
N GLU A 94 2.67 -0.95 3.05
CA GLU A 94 1.97 -1.50 4.21
C GLU A 94 1.08 -2.69 3.86
N GLU A 95 0.30 -2.60 2.77
CA GLU A 95 -0.57 -3.69 2.32
C GLU A 95 0.27 -4.93 1.94
N GLN A 96 1.37 -4.76 1.22
CA GLN A 96 2.30 -5.84 0.88
C GLN A 96 2.95 -6.45 2.12
N LYS A 97 3.35 -5.62 3.09
CA LYS A 97 3.93 -6.08 4.35
C LYS A 97 2.93 -6.89 5.16
N ALA A 98 1.68 -6.42 5.28
CA ALA A 98 0.61 -7.12 5.98
C ALA A 98 0.32 -8.48 5.34
N PHE A 99 0.26 -8.52 4.01
CA PHE A 99 0.06 -9.74 3.24
C PHE A 99 1.19 -10.77 3.45
N GLN A 100 2.45 -10.33 3.39
CA GLN A 100 3.59 -11.22 3.63
C GLN A 100 3.64 -11.71 5.07
N ALA A 101 3.34 -10.85 6.04
CA ALA A 101 3.26 -11.24 7.43
C ALA A 101 2.19 -12.33 7.64
N TYR A 102 1.04 -12.20 6.96
CA TYR A 102 -0.02 -13.21 7.00
C TYR A 102 0.42 -14.55 6.41
N LEU A 103 1.06 -14.54 5.24
CA LEU A 103 1.61 -15.76 4.62
C LEU A 103 2.64 -16.45 5.54
N SER A 104 3.50 -15.65 6.19
CA SER A 104 4.50 -16.16 7.15
C SER A 104 3.82 -16.79 8.37
N ASN A 105 2.77 -16.16 8.90
CA ASN A 105 2.01 -16.68 10.03
C ASN A 105 1.30 -18.00 9.69
N LEU A 106 0.63 -18.07 8.53
CA LEU A 106 0.02 -19.32 8.05
C LEU A 106 1.06 -20.44 7.91
N SER A 107 2.24 -20.14 7.35
CA SER A 107 3.32 -21.11 7.19
C SER A 107 3.82 -21.62 8.55
N ALA A 108 4.00 -20.72 9.52
CA ALA A 108 4.41 -21.09 10.87
C ALA A 108 3.37 -21.95 11.60
N GLU A 109 2.08 -21.63 11.46
CA GLU A 109 0.99 -22.42 12.06
C GLU A 109 0.87 -23.81 11.42
N ILE A 110 1.06 -23.93 10.10
CA ILE A 110 1.07 -25.23 9.41
C ILE A 110 2.21 -26.10 9.96
N LEU A 111 3.40 -25.51 10.15
CA LEU A 111 4.57 -26.21 10.69
C LEU A 111 4.35 -26.64 12.15
N ASP A 112 3.72 -25.79 12.97
CA ASP A 112 3.35 -26.15 14.34
C ASP A 112 2.32 -27.29 14.38
N LEU A 113 1.29 -27.24 13.53
CA LEU A 113 0.30 -28.32 13.42
C LEU A 113 0.94 -29.64 12.96
N GLU A 114 1.92 -29.57 12.06
CA GLU A 114 2.69 -30.73 11.61
C GLU A 114 3.53 -31.32 12.74
N LYS A 115 4.18 -30.47 13.56
CA LYS A 115 4.90 -30.92 14.75
C LYS A 115 3.96 -31.62 15.73
N GLN A 116 2.81 -31.01 16.04
CA GLN A 116 1.81 -31.60 16.95
C GLN A 116 1.24 -32.93 16.43
N LEU A 117 1.11 -33.09 15.10
CA LEU A 117 0.68 -34.36 14.49
C LEU A 117 1.71 -35.48 14.61
N ASN A 118 3.00 -35.12 14.70
CA ASN A 118 4.11 -36.05 14.80
C ASN A 118 4.46 -36.42 16.25
N GLU A 119 3.95 -35.68 17.24
CA GLU A 119 4.08 -36.05 18.66
C GLU A 119 3.30 -37.34 18.96
N GLN A 120 3.87 -38.20 19.80
CA GLN A 120 3.27 -39.48 20.20
C GLN A 120 3.22 -39.57 21.73
N PRO A 121 2.16 -40.17 22.32
CA PRO A 121 0.99 -40.74 21.66
C PRO A 121 -0.11 -39.70 21.37
N LEU A 122 -0.77 -39.78 20.20
CA LEU A 122 -1.95 -38.98 19.85
C LEU A 122 -3.18 -39.87 19.63
N SER A 123 -4.33 -39.46 20.15
CA SER A 123 -5.61 -40.13 19.86
C SER A 123 -6.04 -39.92 18.41
N LEU A 124 -6.78 -40.87 17.84
CA LEU A 124 -7.33 -40.78 16.48
C LEU A 124 -8.18 -39.51 16.28
N ILE A 125 -8.99 -39.14 17.28
CA ILE A 125 -9.82 -37.93 17.25
C ILE A 125 -8.95 -36.68 17.18
N LYS A 126 -7.92 -36.58 18.03
CA LYS A 126 -7.00 -35.43 18.04
C LYS A 126 -6.24 -35.34 16.71
N LYS A 127 -5.77 -36.48 16.19
CA LYS A 127 -5.09 -36.58 14.90
C LYS A 127 -5.97 -36.08 13.75
N ASN A 128 -7.23 -36.53 13.68
CA ASN A 128 -8.16 -36.08 12.64
C ASN A 128 -8.42 -34.58 12.71
N THR A 129 -8.66 -34.04 13.91
CA THR A 129 -8.88 -32.59 14.12
C THR A 129 -7.67 -31.76 13.68
N LEU A 130 -6.45 -32.16 14.05
CA LEU A 130 -5.23 -31.44 13.66
C LEU A 130 -4.99 -31.53 12.16
N SER A 131 -5.16 -32.70 11.54
CA SER A 131 -5.04 -32.87 10.08
C SER A 131 -6.05 -32.01 9.32
N GLY A 132 -7.31 -31.95 9.78
CA GLY A 132 -8.33 -31.09 9.19
C GLY A 132 -7.97 -29.60 9.27
N LYS A 133 -7.46 -29.14 10.41
CA LYS A 133 -6.97 -27.77 10.58
C LYS A 133 -5.78 -27.47 9.66
N LYS A 134 -4.80 -28.38 9.57
CA LYS A 134 -3.63 -28.24 8.70
C LYS A 134 -4.05 -28.09 7.25
N LEU A 135 -4.88 -29.00 6.75
CA LEU A 135 -5.38 -28.99 5.37
C LEU A 135 -6.11 -27.69 5.02
N LYS A 136 -6.92 -27.16 5.94
CA LYS A 136 -7.62 -25.88 5.74
C LYS A 136 -6.62 -24.73 5.52
N LYS A 137 -5.58 -24.64 6.36
CA LYS A 137 -4.55 -23.60 6.29
C LYS A 137 -3.64 -23.75 5.06
N GLU A 138 -3.31 -24.97 4.66
CA GLU A 138 -2.53 -25.22 3.44
C GLU A 138 -3.27 -24.76 2.18
N LYS A 139 -4.59 -25.04 2.10
CA LYS A 139 -5.43 -24.56 1.00
C LYS A 139 -5.47 -23.03 0.93
N GLU A 140 -5.64 -22.39 2.08
CA GLU A 140 -5.61 -20.93 2.18
C GLU A 140 -4.25 -20.37 1.74
N LEU A 141 -3.14 -20.94 2.21
CA LEU A 141 -1.79 -20.51 1.83
C LEU A 141 -1.54 -20.60 0.31
N ILE A 142 -1.99 -21.68 -0.33
CA ILE A 142 -1.84 -21.88 -1.78
C ILE A 142 -2.64 -20.83 -2.54
N GLN A 143 -3.93 -20.64 -2.19
CA GLN A 143 -4.80 -19.66 -2.83
C GLN A 143 -4.23 -18.24 -2.72
N LEU A 144 -3.70 -17.87 -1.56
CA LEU A 144 -3.11 -16.54 -1.36
C LEU A 144 -1.83 -16.36 -2.16
N LYS A 145 -0.97 -17.39 -2.27
CA LYS A 145 0.25 -17.30 -3.09
C LYS A 145 -0.07 -17.04 -4.56
N GLU A 146 -1.14 -17.64 -5.08
CA GLU A 146 -1.63 -17.41 -6.45
C GLU A 146 -2.18 -15.99 -6.65
N GLN A 147 -2.55 -15.31 -5.56
CA GLN A 147 -3.14 -13.97 -5.55
C GLN A 147 -2.12 -12.86 -5.25
N LYS A 148 -0.82 -13.16 -5.24
CA LYS A 148 0.23 -12.15 -5.02
C LYS A 148 0.22 -11.06 -6.11
N ASP A 149 -0.17 -11.40 -7.33
CA ASP A 149 -0.13 -10.47 -8.46
C ASP A 149 -1.26 -9.43 -8.41
N LEU A 150 -2.24 -9.59 -7.50
CA LEU A 150 -3.33 -8.63 -7.31
C LEU A 150 -2.84 -7.23 -6.91
N PHE A 151 -1.68 -7.12 -6.25
CA PHE A 151 -1.08 -5.82 -5.94
C PHE A 151 -0.64 -5.05 -7.18
N GLN A 152 -0.09 -5.77 -8.17
CA GLN A 152 0.31 -5.20 -9.43
C GLN A 152 -0.92 -4.90 -10.29
N GLU A 153 -1.89 -5.83 -10.33
CA GLU A 153 -3.17 -5.62 -11.04
C GLU A 153 -3.89 -4.37 -10.51
N LYS A 154 -4.00 -4.19 -9.19
CA LYS A 154 -4.58 -2.98 -8.56
C LYS A 154 -3.88 -1.71 -9.05
N GLU A 155 -2.55 -1.70 -9.08
CA GLU A 155 -1.77 -0.55 -9.55
C GLU A 155 -2.01 -0.24 -11.02
N GLU A 156 -1.96 -1.25 -11.88
CA GLU A 156 -2.19 -1.10 -13.32
C GLU A 156 -3.60 -0.56 -13.58
N LEU A 157 -4.61 -1.08 -12.87
CA LEU A 157 -5.98 -0.60 -12.97
C LEU A 157 -6.11 0.88 -12.57
N GLN A 158 -5.53 1.27 -11.43
CA GLN A 158 -5.64 2.63 -10.89
C GLN A 158 -4.81 3.66 -11.67
N THR A 159 -3.64 3.29 -12.18
CA THR A 159 -2.67 4.25 -12.74
C THR A 159 -2.65 4.29 -14.26
N GLN A 160 -3.12 3.24 -14.94
CA GLN A 160 -3.06 3.14 -16.39
C GLN A 160 -4.44 2.85 -16.99
N VAL A 161 -5.08 1.73 -16.64
CA VAL A 161 -6.28 1.25 -17.36
C VAL A 161 -7.44 2.21 -17.20
N LEU A 162 -7.83 2.57 -15.96
CA LEU A 162 -8.95 3.46 -15.72
C LEU A 162 -8.68 4.89 -16.24
N PRO A 163 -7.53 5.52 -15.97
CA PRO A 163 -7.22 6.83 -16.54
C PRO A 163 -7.23 6.86 -18.08
N ASN A 164 -6.68 5.83 -18.73
CA ASN A 164 -6.67 5.75 -20.20
C ASN A 164 -8.09 5.62 -20.77
N LEU A 165 -8.98 4.87 -20.11
CA LEU A 165 -10.39 4.78 -20.51
C LEU A 165 -11.12 6.11 -20.31
N GLU A 166 -10.83 6.84 -19.23
CA GLU A 166 -11.38 8.18 -19.01
C GLU A 166 -10.92 9.20 -20.03
N GLU A 167 -9.65 9.13 -20.45
CA GLU A 167 -9.11 10.01 -21.48
C GLU A 167 -9.75 9.70 -22.84
N LYS A 168 -9.84 8.43 -23.23
CA LYS A 168 -10.56 8.01 -24.45
C LYS A 168 -11.99 8.49 -24.44
N LEU A 169 -12.71 8.38 -23.31
CA LEU A 169 -14.11 8.84 -23.19
C LEU A 169 -14.29 10.36 -23.41
N LYS A 170 -13.24 11.17 -23.28
CA LYS A 170 -13.27 12.62 -23.54
C LYS A 170 -13.14 12.95 -25.03
N GLU A 171 -12.77 11.99 -25.88
CA GLU A 171 -12.63 12.22 -27.32
C GLU A 171 -13.98 12.59 -27.95
N THR A 172 -13.99 13.74 -28.63
CA THR A 172 -15.18 14.29 -29.29
C THR A 172 -15.59 13.53 -30.54
N SER A 173 -14.67 12.76 -31.14
CA SER A 173 -14.86 11.96 -32.36
C SER A 173 -15.54 10.60 -32.15
N LEU A 174 -15.75 10.17 -30.90
CA LEU A 174 -16.34 8.85 -30.62
C LEU A 174 -17.81 8.77 -31.03
N THR A 175 -18.18 7.67 -31.68
CA THR A 175 -19.59 7.38 -31.95
C THR A 175 -20.34 7.02 -30.65
N PRO A 176 -21.69 7.11 -30.63
CA PRO A 176 -22.47 6.68 -29.47
C PRO A 176 -22.23 5.22 -29.06
N GLN A 177 -21.95 4.35 -30.05
CA GLN A 177 -21.67 2.94 -29.81
C GLN A 177 -20.29 2.75 -29.18
N ASP A 178 -19.27 3.48 -29.63
CA ASP A 178 -17.94 3.44 -29.02
C ASP A 178 -17.96 3.92 -27.57
N LYS A 179 -18.69 5.01 -27.28
CA LYS A 179 -18.89 5.50 -25.91
C LYS A 179 -19.56 4.45 -25.03
N THR A 180 -20.55 3.73 -25.54
CA THR A 180 -21.24 2.67 -24.81
C THR A 180 -20.29 1.52 -24.48
N ASN A 181 -19.45 1.10 -25.44
CA ASN A 181 -18.49 0.01 -25.24
C ASN A 181 -17.40 0.40 -24.22
N LEU A 182 -16.81 1.60 -24.36
CA LEU A 182 -15.82 2.11 -23.42
C LEU A 182 -16.38 2.27 -22.01
N THR A 183 -17.64 2.69 -21.87
CA THR A 183 -18.31 2.80 -20.56
C THR A 183 -18.47 1.42 -19.92
N LYS A 184 -18.92 0.40 -20.67
CA LYS A 184 -19.03 -0.97 -20.17
C LYS A 184 -17.67 -1.54 -19.74
N GLU A 185 -16.63 -1.26 -20.53
CA GLU A 185 -15.27 -1.67 -20.20
C GLU A 185 -14.76 -0.98 -18.93
N LYS A 186 -15.00 0.33 -18.80
CA LYS A 186 -14.67 1.09 -17.58
C LYS A 186 -15.35 0.47 -16.35
N THR A 187 -16.66 0.25 -16.40
CA THR A 187 -17.42 -0.36 -15.29
C THR A 187 -16.90 -1.76 -14.94
N LYS A 188 -16.53 -2.57 -15.94
CA LYS A 188 -15.91 -3.88 -15.70
C LYS A 188 -14.62 -3.75 -14.88
N TRP A 189 -13.74 -2.83 -15.25
CA TRP A 189 -12.46 -2.62 -14.56
C TRP A 189 -12.63 -1.95 -13.19
N GLU A 190 -13.60 -1.05 -13.02
CA GLU A 190 -13.96 -0.49 -11.71
C GLU A 190 -14.45 -1.57 -10.76
N ASN A 191 -15.33 -2.47 -11.21
CA ASN A 191 -15.78 -3.62 -10.42
C ASN A 191 -14.62 -4.54 -10.04
N ARG A 192 -13.71 -4.82 -10.99
CA ARG A 192 -12.53 -5.64 -10.72
C ARG A 192 -11.61 -4.99 -9.68
N LEU A 193 -11.39 -3.68 -9.76
CA LEU A 193 -10.62 -2.95 -8.77
C LEU A 193 -11.25 -3.05 -7.38
N GLN A 194 -12.58 -2.89 -7.28
CA GLN A 194 -13.31 -3.00 -6.01
C GLN A 194 -13.22 -4.42 -5.41
N GLU A 195 -13.28 -5.47 -6.23
CA GLU A 195 -13.05 -6.86 -5.78
C GLU A 195 -11.66 -7.04 -5.17
N ILE A 196 -10.62 -6.52 -5.84
CA ILE A 196 -9.24 -6.58 -5.36
C ILE A 196 -9.09 -5.81 -4.04
N GLU A 197 -9.65 -4.61 -3.93
CA GLU A 197 -9.60 -3.80 -2.71
C GLU A 197 -10.29 -4.51 -1.54
N THR A 198 -11.47 -5.09 -1.77
CA THR A 198 -12.21 -5.86 -0.76
C THR A 198 -11.38 -7.07 -0.29
N PHE A 199 -10.75 -7.78 -1.23
CA PHE A 199 -9.87 -8.89 -0.91
C PHE A 199 -8.66 -8.45 -0.06
N LEU A 200 -7.98 -7.36 -0.42
CA LEU A 200 -6.82 -6.88 0.34
C LEU A 200 -7.19 -6.41 1.76
N ILE A 201 -8.37 -5.77 1.92
CA ILE A 201 -8.91 -5.40 3.22
C ILE A 201 -9.15 -6.65 4.08
N LYS A 202 -9.72 -7.70 3.50
CA LYS A 202 -9.94 -8.98 4.18
C LYS A 202 -8.63 -9.57 4.71
N ILE A 203 -7.56 -9.61 3.90
CA ILE A 203 -6.26 -10.11 4.35
C ILE A 203 -5.68 -9.25 5.47
N LYS A 204 -5.78 -7.92 5.36
CA LYS A 204 -5.33 -7.00 6.41
C LYS A 204 -6.05 -7.26 7.73
N ASN A 205 -7.37 -7.45 7.69
CA ASN A 205 -8.18 -7.75 8.87
C ASN A 205 -7.84 -9.13 9.46
N GLN A 206 -7.68 -10.16 8.64
CA GLN A 206 -7.24 -11.49 9.10
C GLN A 206 -5.88 -11.44 9.81
N GLN A 207 -4.92 -10.70 9.26
CA GLN A 207 -3.61 -10.53 9.89
C GLN A 207 -3.70 -9.79 11.23
N ARG A 208 -4.56 -8.78 11.32
CA ARG A 208 -4.77 -8.02 12.54
C ARG A 208 -5.47 -8.86 13.61
N ILE A 209 -6.49 -9.63 13.24
CA ILE A 209 -7.12 -10.63 14.12
C ILE A 209 -6.08 -11.61 14.66
N HIS A 210 -5.24 -12.17 13.80
CA HIS A 210 -4.19 -13.10 14.24
C HIS A 210 -3.22 -12.44 15.25
N THR A 211 -2.91 -11.16 15.05
CA THR A 211 -2.07 -10.40 15.99
C THR A 211 -2.79 -10.17 17.33
N LEU A 212 -4.07 -9.78 17.28
CA LEU A 212 -4.90 -9.61 18.47
C LEU A 212 -5.03 -10.93 19.26
N GLU A 213 -5.23 -12.06 18.59
CA GLU A 213 -5.30 -13.38 19.24
C GLU A 213 -3.99 -13.77 19.95
N LYS A 214 -2.84 -13.29 19.49
CA LYS A 214 -1.55 -13.48 20.18
C LYS A 214 -1.45 -12.58 21.40
N LEU A 215 -1.81 -11.30 21.26
CA LEU A 215 -1.80 -10.34 22.36
C LEU A 215 -2.75 -10.77 23.49
N ILE A 216 -3.99 -11.13 23.16
CA ILE A 216 -4.99 -11.63 24.11
C ILE A 216 -4.51 -12.86 24.89
N ARG A 217 -3.73 -13.74 24.25
CA ARG A 217 -3.14 -14.92 24.91
C ARG A 217 -1.95 -14.60 25.81
N GLN A 218 -1.32 -13.44 25.63
CA GLN A 218 -0.18 -12.99 26.41
C GLN A 218 -0.61 -12.07 27.56
N GLU A 219 -1.70 -11.33 27.37
CA GLU A 219 -2.28 -10.38 28.32
C GLU A 219 -3.35 -11.10 29.19
N GLU A 220 -2.91 -11.94 30.12
CA GLU A 220 -3.84 -12.62 31.06
C GLU A 220 -4.16 -11.76 32.30
N GLU A 221 -3.40 -10.70 32.57
CA GLU A 221 -3.48 -9.95 33.83
C GLU A 221 -4.32 -8.64 33.76
N ASP A 222 -4.49 -8.04 32.58
CA ASP A 222 -5.29 -6.82 32.40
C ASP A 222 -6.64 -7.12 31.72
N GLU A 223 -7.64 -7.43 32.54
CA GLU A 223 -8.99 -7.77 32.09
C GLU A 223 -9.65 -6.66 31.26
N SER A 224 -9.33 -5.38 31.53
CA SER A 224 -9.88 -4.24 30.78
C SER A 224 -9.27 -4.17 29.38
N LEU A 225 -7.95 -4.32 29.27
CA LEU A 225 -7.26 -4.33 27.99
C LEU A 225 -7.67 -5.55 27.14
N THR A 226 -7.74 -6.73 27.75
CA THR A 226 -8.15 -7.97 27.08
C THR A 226 -9.56 -7.87 26.50
N LYS A 227 -10.49 -7.23 27.23
CA LYS A 227 -11.85 -6.96 26.71
C LYS A 227 -11.85 -6.03 25.49
N LEU A 228 -11.06 -4.96 25.50
CA LEU A 228 -10.94 -4.04 24.36
C LEU A 228 -10.35 -4.73 23.12
N LEU A 229 -9.32 -5.57 23.32
CA LEU A 229 -8.71 -6.34 22.23
C LEU A 229 -9.72 -7.36 21.64
N GLU A 230 -10.54 -7.98 22.48
CA GLU A 230 -11.60 -8.91 22.06
C GLU A 230 -12.72 -8.18 21.30
N GLU A 231 -13.12 -6.99 21.73
CA GLU A 231 -14.07 -6.13 21.02
C GLU A 231 -13.55 -5.72 19.63
N GLU A 232 -12.29 -5.30 19.52
CA GLU A 232 -11.65 -4.99 18.23
C GLU A 232 -11.60 -6.23 17.33
N LYS A 233 -11.22 -7.39 17.88
CA LYS A 233 -11.17 -8.66 17.14
C LYS A 233 -12.55 -9.03 16.58
N ASN A 234 -13.61 -8.88 17.39
CA ASN A 234 -14.98 -9.17 16.98
C ASN A 234 -15.47 -8.20 15.90
N TYR A 235 -15.15 -6.91 16.04
CA TYR A 235 -15.44 -5.92 15.00
C TYR A 235 -14.76 -6.30 13.68
N LEU A 236 -13.45 -6.57 13.69
CA LEU A 236 -12.71 -6.95 12.48
C LEU A 236 -13.23 -8.26 11.86
N SER A 237 -13.65 -9.21 12.68
CA SER A 237 -14.24 -10.48 12.24
C SER A 237 -15.57 -10.27 11.52
N SER A 238 -16.35 -9.26 11.91
CA SER A 238 -17.61 -8.91 11.23
C SER A 238 -17.43 -8.29 9.83
N GLN A 239 -16.20 -7.88 9.49
CA GLN A 239 -15.84 -7.23 8.23
C GLN A 239 -15.22 -8.19 7.19
N ILE A 240 -15.23 -9.50 7.45
CA ILE A 240 -14.55 -10.57 6.67
C ILE A 240 -15.56 -11.57 6.11
#